data_AF-A0A854NCU3-F1
#
_entry.id   AF-A0A854NCU3-F1
#
_cell.length_a   1.000
_cell.length_b   1.000
_cell.length_c   1.000
_cell.angle_alpha   90.00
_cell.angle_beta   90.00
_cell.angle_gamma   90.00
#
_symmetry.space_group_name_H-M   'P 1'
#
loop_
_entity.id
_entity.type
_entity.pdbx_description
1 polymer ?
#
loop_
_entity_poly.entity_id
_entity_poly.type
_entity_poly.pdbx_seq_one_letter_code
_entity_poly.pdbx_strand_id
1 'polypeptide(L)' 'MLKRVGLDPEKMTPDTVLEDAGVDSLDRIEITVRLEQESGIELHDADVFPARTVHDLMQLIDQ' A
#
# COMPACT_ATOMS: atom_id res chain seq x y z
N MET A 1 -3.98 8.95 15.86
CA MET A 1 -4.80 7.73 15.88
C MET A 1 -4.33 6.83 14.74
N LEU A 2 -3.22 6.11 14.94
CA LEU A 2 -2.59 5.23 13.93
C LEU A 2 -2.85 3.77 14.29
N LYS A 3 -4.13 3.41 14.44
CA LYS A 3 -4.58 2.06 14.87
C LYS A 3 -5.40 1.34 13.80
N ARG A 4 -5.42 1.84 12.56
CA ARG A 4 -6.39 1.40 11.54
C ARG A 4 -5.82 0.68 10.33
N VAL A 5 -4.50 0.62 10.16
CA VAL A 5 -3.94 -0.31 9.18
C VAL A 5 -3.93 -1.70 9.82
N GLY A 6 -5.12 -2.28 9.99
CA GLY A 6 -5.38 -3.65 10.47
C GLY A 6 -5.04 -4.69 9.41
N LEU A 7 -4.01 -4.42 8.62
CA LEU A 7 -3.50 -5.31 7.61
C LEU A 7 -2.63 -6.33 8.33
N ASP A 8 -3.17 -7.53 8.53
CA ASP A 8 -2.38 -8.70 8.93
C ASP A 8 -1.52 -9.10 7.72
N PRO A 9 -0.22 -8.77 7.66
CA PRO A 9 0.60 -9.09 6.48
C PRO A 9 0.66 -10.60 6.23
N GLU A 10 0.43 -11.42 7.26
CA GLU A 10 0.36 -12.88 7.17
C GLU A 10 -0.93 -13.41 6.51
N LYS A 11 -1.98 -12.58 6.41
CA LYS A 11 -3.25 -12.93 5.73
C LYS A 11 -3.37 -12.29 4.36
N MET A 12 -2.46 -11.39 4.00
CA MET A 12 -2.46 -10.74 2.71
C MET A 12 -1.66 -11.55 1.71
N THR A 13 -2.30 -11.91 0.61
CA THR A 13 -1.62 -12.42 -0.58
C THR A 13 -1.32 -11.25 -1.52
N PRO A 14 -0.36 -11.38 -2.44
CA PRO A 14 -0.14 -10.38 -3.49
C PRO A 14 -1.42 -10.05 -4.28
N ASP A 15 -2.30 -11.04 -4.48
CA ASP A 15 -3.58 -10.89 -5.17
C ASP A 15 -4.69 -10.24 -4.32
N THR A 16 -4.43 -9.94 -3.04
CA THR A 16 -5.43 -9.33 -2.16
C THR A 16 -5.73 -7.91 -2.64
N VAL A 17 -7.02 -7.64 -2.88
CA VAL A 17 -7.50 -6.32 -3.25
C VAL A 17 -7.46 -5.41 -2.02
N LEU A 18 -6.92 -4.21 -2.18
CA LEU A 18 -6.74 -3.25 -1.09
C LEU A 18 -8.08 -2.86 -0.44
N GLU A 19 -9.12 -2.67 -1.25
CA GLU A 19 -10.47 -2.37 -0.76
C GLU A 19 -11.06 -3.52 0.08
N ASP A 20 -10.85 -4.78 -0.32
CA ASP A 20 -11.31 -5.96 0.42
C ASP A 20 -10.58 -6.12 1.76
N ALA A 21 -9.33 -5.64 1.83
CA ALA A 21 -8.56 -5.56 3.05
C ALA A 21 -8.93 -4.36 3.95
N GLY A 22 -9.90 -3.55 3.54
CA GLY A 22 -10.37 -2.39 4.28
C GLY A 22 -9.45 -1.17 4.17
N VAL A 23 -8.58 -1.12 3.16
CA VAL A 23 -7.71 0.02 2.89
C VAL A 23 -8.52 1.10 2.19
N ASP A 24 -8.69 2.24 2.87
CA ASP A 24 -9.34 3.41 2.28
C ASP A 24 -8.32 4.39 1.65
N SER A 25 -8.81 5.53 1.14
CA SER A 25 -7.96 6.55 0.52
C SER A 25 -6.94 7.18 1.48
N LEU A 26 -7.24 7.24 2.77
CA LEU A 26 -6.32 7.77 3.79
C LEU A 26 -5.27 6.73 4.14
N ASP A 27 -5.66 5.47 4.28
CA ASP A 27 -4.74 4.36 4.51
C ASP A 27 -3.72 4.23 3.36
N ARG A 28 -4.15 4.46 2.12
CA ARG A 28 -3.24 4.52 0.95
C ARG A 28 -2.14 5.57 1.08
N ILE A 29 -2.48 6.76 1.58
CA ILE A 29 -1.50 7.82 1.80
C ILE A 29 -0.48 7.38 2.85
N GLU A 30 -0.94 6.77 3.95
CA GLU A 30 -0.06 6.28 5.01
C GLU A 30 0.86 5.15 4.52
N ILE A 31 0.34 4.20 3.75
CA ILE A 31 1.11 3.11 3.15
C ILE A 31 2.18 3.68 2.21
N THR A 32 1.81 4.64 1.34
CA THR A 32 2.76 5.29 0.41
C THR A 32 3.92 5.91 1.16
N VAL A 33 3.63 6.78 2.14
CA VAL A 33 4.66 7.46 2.93
C VAL A 33 5.56 6.46 3.65
N ARG A 34 5.01 5.35 4.17
CA ARG A 34 5.83 4.28 4.76
C ARG A 34 6.70 3.59 3.74
N LEU A 35 6.17 3.22 2.58
CA LEU A 35 6.92 2.55 1.52
C LEU A 35 8.08 3.43 1.02
N GLU A 36 7.84 4.73 0.85
CA GLU A 36 8.88 5.71 0.52
C GLU A 36 9.97 5.78 1.58
N GLN A 37 9.60 5.84 2.86
CA GLN A 37 10.54 5.89 3.97
C GLN A 37 11.34 4.59 4.15
N GLU A 38 10.70 3.43 3.95
CA GLU A 38 11.33 2.12 4.14
C GLU A 38 12.23 1.73 2.95
N SER A 39 11.82 2.06 1.71
CA SER A 39 12.60 1.75 0.50
C SER A 39 13.57 2.88 0.12
N GLY A 40 13.32 4.12 0.57
CA GLY A 40 14.12 5.29 0.22
C GLY A 40 13.83 5.83 -1.19
N ILE A 41 12.69 5.46 -1.76
CA ILE A 41 12.21 5.93 -3.07
C ILE A 41 11.15 7.01 -2.90
N GLU A 42 10.85 7.74 -3.97
CA GLU A 42 9.74 8.69 -4.03
C GLU A 42 8.65 8.09 -4.92
N LEU A 43 7.44 7.96 -4.39
CA LEU A 43 6.28 7.39 -5.07
C LEU A 43 5.33 8.52 -5.47
N HIS A 44 5.00 8.61 -6.75
CA HIS A 44 4.01 9.59 -7.19
C HIS A 44 2.59 9.07 -6.98
N ASP A 45 1.69 9.96 -6.58
CA ASP A 45 0.25 9.71 -6.49
C ASP A 45 -0.28 9.02 -7.76
N ALA A 46 0.17 9.42 -8.94
CA ALA A 46 -0.25 8.85 -10.22
C ALA A 46 0.05 7.35 -10.37
N ASP A 47 1.04 6.82 -9.64
CA ASP A 47 1.43 5.41 -9.66
C ASP A 47 0.72 4.61 -8.56
N VAL A 48 0.46 5.25 -7.41
CA VAL A 48 -0.23 4.61 -6.27
C VAL A 48 -1.75 4.58 -6.44
N PHE A 49 -2.38 5.66 -6.93
CA PHE A 49 -3.81 5.71 -7.15
C PHE A 49 -4.35 4.56 -8.02
N PRO A 50 -3.72 4.16 -9.14
CA PRO A 50 -4.19 3.04 -9.95
C PRO A 50 -3.90 1.66 -9.36
N ALA A 51 -3.00 1.54 -8.36
CA ALA A 51 -2.74 0.27 -7.69
C ALA A 51 -4.03 -0.26 -7.06
N ARG A 52 -4.39 -1.53 -7.27
CA ARG A 52 -5.61 -2.14 -6.72
C ARG A 52 -5.32 -3.28 -5.76
N THR A 53 -4.15 -3.88 -5.87
CA THR A 53 -3.72 -5.04 -5.09
C THR A 53 -2.44 -4.75 -4.32
N VAL A 54 -2.12 -5.63 -3.37
CA VAL A 54 -0.83 -5.59 -2.67
C VAL A 54 0.33 -5.78 -3.67
N HIS A 55 0.15 -6.66 -4.66
CA HIS A 55 1.14 -6.87 -5.70
C HIS A 55 1.49 -5.58 -6.45
N ASP A 56 0.48 -4.79 -6.83
CA ASP A 56 0.69 -3.53 -7.55
C ASP A 56 1.58 -2.59 -6.73
N LEU A 57 1.35 -2.46 -5.43
CA LEU A 57 2.19 -1.64 -4.54
C LEU A 57 3.61 -2.19 -4.41
N MET A 58 3.77 -3.52 -4.36
CA MET A 58 5.09 -4.15 -4.32
C MET A 58 5.89 -3.88 -5.60
N GLN A 59 5.23 -3.85 -6.77
CA GLN A 59 5.90 -3.56 -8.05
C GLN A 59 6.43 -2.12 -8.14
N LEU A 60 5.87 -1.19 -7.36
CA LEU A 60 6.35 0.20 -7.30
C LEU A 60 7.69 0.32 -6.56
N ILE A 61 7.94 -0.55 -5.58
CA ILE A 61 9.15 -0.52 -4.75
C ILE A 61 10.27 -1.45 -5.23
N ASP A 62 9.97 -2.40 -6.12
CA ASP A 62 10.91 -3.40 -6.66
C ASP A 62 11.53 -2.96 -8.01
N GLN A 63 11.53 -1.66 -8.29
CA GLN A 63 12.15 -1.06 -9.48
C GLN A 63 13.68 -0.99 -9.37
#